data_AF-A0A9W6SZU1-F1
#
_entry.id   AF-A0A9W6SZU1-F1
#
_cell.length_a   1.000
_cell.length_b   1.000
_cell.length_c   1.000
_cell.angle_alpha   90.00
_cell.angle_beta   90.00
_cell.angle_gamma   90.00
#
_symmetry.space_group_name_H-M   'P 1'
#
loop_
_entity.id
_entity.type
_entity.pdbx_description
1 polymer ?
#
loop_
_entity_poly.entity_id
_entity_poly.type
_entity_poly.pdbx_seq_one_letter_code
_entity_poly.pdbx_strand_id
1 'polypeptide(L)'
;MFGWGKKKAEKSDKKQQPKVELIKVEVPFENPPAASKPPPEKPLTKEQKVKYTEVLKHFQDESLKLPITEKHASGDEKKALSHDEKAWLTRECLLRYLRATKWVVHDAISRIEGITYR
;
A
#
# COMPACT_ATOMS: atom_id res chain seq x y z
N MET A 1 -2.09 -67.16 -30.83
CA MET A 1 -1.09 -66.36 -31.59
C MET A 1 -1.41 -64.89 -31.38
N PHE A 2 -0.74 -64.22 -30.44
CA PHE A 2 -0.94 -62.78 -30.19
C PHE A 2 0.42 -62.09 -30.30
N GLY A 3 0.62 -61.37 -31.41
CA GLY A 3 1.88 -60.69 -31.74
C GLY A 3 2.10 -59.47 -30.85
N TRP A 4 3.25 -59.43 -30.18
CA TRP A 4 3.72 -58.30 -29.39
C TRP A 4 4.14 -57.17 -30.33
N GLY A 5 3.22 -56.24 -30.61
CA GLY A 5 3.51 -55.03 -31.37
C GLY A 5 4.49 -54.12 -30.62
N LYS A 6 5.63 -53.81 -31.23
CA LYS A 6 6.58 -52.79 -30.74
C LYS A 6 5.88 -51.43 -30.67
N LYS A 7 5.60 -50.93 -29.47
CA LYS A 7 5.27 -49.51 -29.26
C LYS A 7 6.50 -48.67 -29.62
N LYS A 8 6.40 -47.86 -30.68
CA LYS A 8 7.35 -46.77 -30.94
C LYS A 8 7.24 -45.76 -29.81
N ALA A 9 8.36 -45.45 -29.18
CA ALA A 9 8.45 -44.32 -28.25
C ALA A 9 8.26 -43.03 -29.05
N GLU A 10 7.13 -42.36 -28.85
CA GLU A 10 6.95 -40.97 -29.24
C GLU A 10 7.94 -40.14 -28.42
N LYS A 11 8.94 -39.57 -29.09
CA LYS A 11 9.78 -38.53 -28.51
C LYS A 11 8.87 -37.32 -28.27
N SER A 12 8.55 -37.06 -27.01
CA SER A 12 7.98 -35.78 -26.61
C SER A 12 9.00 -34.69 -26.89
N ASP A 13 8.70 -33.84 -27.85
CA ASP A 13 9.42 -32.60 -28.12
C ASP A 13 9.27 -31.68 -26.91
N LYS A 14 10.15 -31.86 -25.91
CA LYS A 14 10.31 -30.90 -24.83
C LYS A 14 10.93 -29.64 -25.44
N LYS A 15 10.09 -28.65 -25.77
CA LYS A 15 10.54 -27.26 -25.98
C LYS A 15 11.43 -26.87 -24.82
N GLN A 16 12.73 -26.78 -25.07
CA GLN A 16 13.71 -26.29 -24.10
C GLN A 16 13.36 -24.83 -23.81
N GLN A 17 12.90 -24.55 -22.59
CA GLN A 17 12.81 -23.17 -22.13
C GLN A 17 14.22 -22.56 -22.18
N PRO A 18 14.39 -21.33 -22.68
CA PRO A 18 15.70 -20.70 -22.75
C PRO A 18 16.32 -20.67 -21.36
N LYS A 19 17.57 -21.09 -21.25
CA LYS A 19 18.35 -21.10 -20.00
C LYS A 19 18.50 -19.64 -19.56
N VAL A 20 17.62 -19.19 -18.66
CA VAL A 20 17.68 -17.84 -18.11
C VAL A 20 18.96 -17.73 -17.30
N GLU A 21 19.89 -16.89 -17.74
CA GLU A 21 21.06 -16.53 -16.93
C GLU A 21 20.57 -15.77 -15.71
N LEU A 22 20.67 -16.41 -14.54
CA LEU A 22 20.27 -15.80 -13.28
C LEU A 22 21.33 -14.80 -12.85
N ILE A 23 20.90 -13.58 -12.53
CA ILE A 23 21.77 -12.56 -11.97
C ILE A 23 21.78 -12.74 -10.45
N LYS A 24 22.95 -13.02 -9.87
CA LYS A 24 23.12 -13.11 -8.42
C LYS A 24 23.06 -11.71 -7.81
N VAL A 25 22.13 -11.49 -6.88
CA VAL A 25 21.93 -10.20 -6.19
C VAL A 25 21.90 -10.45 -4.68
N GLU A 26 22.76 -9.78 -3.94
CA GLU A 26 22.88 -9.90 -2.47
C GLU A 26 22.52 -8.60 -1.73
N VAL A 27 22.21 -7.53 -2.47
CA VAL A 27 21.86 -6.21 -1.94
C VAL A 27 20.54 -5.70 -2.53
N PRO A 28 19.75 -4.90 -1.79
CA PRO A 28 18.55 -4.26 -2.34
C PRO A 28 18.86 -3.34 -3.51
N PHE A 29 17.95 -3.27 -4.48
CA PHE A 29 18.02 -2.27 -5.54
C PHE A 29 17.71 -0.88 -4.99
N GLU A 30 18.63 0.06 -5.15
CA GLU A 30 18.47 1.43 -4.63
C GLU A 30 17.33 2.19 -5.33
N ASN A 31 17.13 1.93 -6.62
CA ASN A 31 16.16 2.64 -7.45
C ASN A 31 15.39 1.64 -8.33
N PRO A 32 14.13 1.97 -8.69
CA PRO A 32 13.41 1.19 -9.69
C PRO A 32 14.17 1.23 -11.03
N PRO A 33 14.21 0.12 -11.78
CA PRO A 33 14.84 0.10 -13.09
C PRO A 33 14.12 1.06 -14.04
N ALA A 34 14.82 1.64 -15.02
CA ALA A 34 14.25 2.62 -15.96
C ALA A 34 13.04 2.10 -16.76
N ALA A 35 12.92 0.79 -16.91
CA ALA A 35 11.77 0.14 -17.54
C ALA A 35 10.51 0.11 -16.65
N SER A 36 10.66 0.22 -15.33
CA SER A 36 9.55 0.26 -14.38
C SER A 36 8.99 1.67 -14.29
N LYS A 37 7.80 1.87 -14.85
CA LYS A 37 7.11 3.17 -14.85
C LYS A 37 5.88 3.11 -13.94
N PRO A 38 5.67 4.10 -13.05
CA PRO A 38 4.47 4.15 -12.24
C PRO A 38 3.24 4.37 -13.13
N PRO A 39 2.09 3.77 -12.79
CA PRO A 39 0.84 4.06 -13.47
C PRO A 39 0.41 5.51 -13.21
N PRO A 40 -0.32 6.14 -14.15
CA PRO A 40 -0.82 7.50 -13.95
C PRO A 40 -1.82 7.55 -12.79
N GLU A 41 -1.84 8.68 -12.08
CA GLU A 41 -2.82 8.94 -11.03
C GLU A 41 -4.23 9.00 -11.59
N LYS A 42 -5.17 8.30 -10.94
CA LYS A 42 -6.59 8.43 -11.28
C LYS A 42 -7.12 9.77 -10.76
N PRO A 43 -7.79 10.57 -11.60
CA PRO A 43 -8.37 11.84 -11.16
C PRO A 43 -9.48 11.59 -10.15
N LEU A 44 -9.52 12.43 -9.12
CA LEU A 44 -10.58 12.40 -8.11
C LEU A 44 -11.87 13.00 -8.66
N THR A 45 -12.99 12.33 -8.39
CA THR A 45 -14.33 12.92 -8.65
C THR A 45 -14.57 14.11 -7.72
N LYS A 46 -15.59 14.93 -8.02
CA LYS A 46 -15.94 16.09 -7.18
C LYS A 46 -16.26 15.67 -5.74
N GLU A 47 -17.03 14.60 -5.56
CA GLU A 47 -17.38 14.05 -4.24
C GLU A 47 -16.14 13.54 -3.48
N GLN A 48 -15.24 12.85 -4.18
CA GLN A 48 -13.99 12.37 -3.59
C GLN A 48 -13.09 13.52 -3.11
N LYS A 49 -13.05 14.63 -3.87
CA LYS A 49 -12.33 15.85 -3.45
C LYS A 49 -12.93 16.48 -2.20
N VAL A 50 -14.26 16.50 -2.08
CA VAL A 50 -14.95 17.02 -0.88
C VAL A 50 -14.55 16.19 0.34
N LYS A 51 -14.65 14.85 0.24
CA LYS A 51 -14.26 13.94 1.33
C LYS A 51 -12.78 14.05 1.70
N TYR A 52 -11.90 14.17 0.70
CA TYR A 52 -10.49 14.44 0.93
C TYR A 52 -10.27 15.76 1.70
N THR A 53 -10.97 16.82 1.29
CA THR A 53 -10.85 18.14 1.93
C THR A 53 -11.35 18.12 3.38
N GLU A 54 -12.39 17.34 3.67
CA GLU A 54 -12.91 17.14 5.02
C GLU A 54 -11.87 16.47 5.93
N VAL A 55 -11.27 15.37 5.47
CA VAL A 55 -10.18 14.69 6.20
C VAL A 55 -8.97 15.63 6.35
N LEU A 56 -8.60 16.35 5.29
CA LEU A 56 -7.48 17.29 5.33
C LEU A 56 -7.69 18.37 6.38
N LYS A 57 -8.89 18.98 6.43
CA LYS A 57 -9.22 20.02 7.41
C LYS A 57 -9.13 19.50 8.85
N HIS A 58 -9.57 18.27 9.09
CA HIS A 58 -9.47 17.62 10.41
C HIS A 58 -8.01 17.58 10.90
N PHE A 59 -7.08 17.11 10.06
CA PHE A 59 -5.66 17.01 10.44
C PHE A 59 -4.87 18.33 10.32
N GLN A 60 -5.46 19.36 9.70
CA GLN A 60 -4.90 20.72 9.68
C GLN A 60 -5.28 21.55 10.91
N ASP A 61 -6.27 21.11 11.67
CA ASP A 61 -6.69 21.79 12.89
C ASP A 61 -5.56 21.78 13.93
N GLU A 62 -5.05 22.97 14.27
CA GLU A 62 -3.99 23.15 15.26
C GLU A 62 -4.44 22.76 16.68
N SER A 63 -5.75 22.74 16.93
CA SER A 63 -6.33 22.32 18.20
C SER A 63 -6.47 20.80 18.34
N LEU A 64 -6.24 20.04 17.26
CA LEU A 64 -6.32 18.58 17.28
C LEU A 64 -5.29 18.00 18.23
N LYS A 65 -5.77 17.20 19.19
CA LYS A 65 -4.93 16.44 20.12
C LYS A 65 -5.29 14.97 20.04
N LEU A 66 -4.30 14.14 19.70
CA LEU A 66 -4.46 12.70 19.57
C LEU A 66 -3.87 11.97 20.78
N PRO A 67 -4.42 10.79 21.14
CA PRO A 67 -3.84 9.95 22.19
C PRO A 67 -2.39 9.60 21.86
N ILE A 68 -1.57 9.44 22.88
CA ILE A 68 -0.16 9.03 22.70
C ILE A 68 0.06 7.52 22.79
N THR A 69 -0.94 6.69 23.08
CA THR A 69 -0.80 5.23 23.18
C THR A 69 -2.02 4.51 22.61
N GLU A 70 -1.82 3.37 21.93
CA GLU A 70 -2.89 2.53 21.37
C GLU A 70 -3.79 1.91 22.45
N LYS A 71 -3.18 1.36 23.49
CA LYS A 71 -3.92 0.85 24.64
C LYS A 71 -4.23 2.05 25.52
N HIS A 72 -5.45 2.13 26.03
CA HIS A 72 -5.84 3.08 27.07
C HIS A 72 -4.95 2.89 28.31
N ALA A 73 -3.71 3.38 28.25
CA ALA A 73 -2.87 3.56 29.41
C ALA A 73 -3.59 4.60 30.26
N SER A 74 -3.84 4.26 31.52
CA SER A 74 -4.61 5.09 32.44
C SER A 74 -3.94 6.47 32.58
N GLY A 75 -4.48 7.45 31.87
CA GLY A 75 -3.96 8.81 31.76
C GLY A 75 -4.23 9.35 30.37
N ASP A 76 -5.23 10.24 30.25
CA ASP A 76 -5.70 10.91 29.02
C ASP A 76 -4.65 11.87 28.42
N GLU A 77 -3.40 11.43 28.26
CA GLU A 77 -2.38 12.21 27.60
C GLU A 77 -2.70 12.30 26.10
N LYS A 78 -3.15 13.48 25.69
CA LYS A 78 -3.34 13.82 24.29
C LYS A 78 -2.34 14.90 23.90
N LYS A 79 -1.63 14.70 22.79
CA LYS A 79 -0.65 15.65 22.26
C LYS A 79 -1.05 16.09 20.86
N ALA A 80 -0.62 17.30 20.50
CA ALA A 80 -0.74 17.78 19.13
C ALA A 80 0.21 16.98 18.22
N LEU A 81 -0.11 16.95 16.94
CA LEU A 81 0.70 16.27 15.93
C LEU A 81 2.14 16.80 15.91
N SER A 82 3.10 15.88 16.00
CA SER A 82 4.53 16.19 15.86
C SER A 82 4.89 16.55 14.41
N HIS A 83 6.09 17.12 14.21
CA HIS A 83 6.56 17.46 12.86
C HIS A 83 6.62 16.23 11.94
N ASP A 84 7.11 15.11 12.46
CA ASP A 84 7.26 13.87 11.68
C ASP A 84 5.89 13.25 11.35
N GLU A 85 4.91 13.34 12.25
CA GLU A 85 3.53 12.89 11.99
C GLU A 85 2.88 13.76 10.91
N LYS A 86 3.08 15.09 10.95
CA LYS A 86 2.63 15.97 9.87
C LYS A 86 3.30 15.63 8.54
N ALA A 87 4.58 15.27 8.55
CA ALA A 87 5.30 14.81 7.35
C ALA A 87 4.77 13.47 6.82
N TRP A 88 4.27 12.59 7.70
CA TRP A 88 3.65 11.33 7.31
C TRP A 88 2.24 11.51 6.69
N LEU A 89 1.49 12.53 7.15
CA LEU A 89 0.14 12.89 6.69
C LEU A 89 0.12 13.60 5.33
N THR A 90 0.68 12.93 4.32
CA THR A 90 0.67 13.39 2.92
C THR A 90 -0.69 13.21 2.26
N ARG A 91 -0.91 13.88 1.12
CA ARG A 91 -2.09 13.68 0.25
C ARG A 91 -2.36 12.19 -0.01
N GLU A 92 -1.32 11.45 -0.39
CA GLU A 92 -1.46 10.02 -0.69
C GLU A 92 -1.75 9.19 0.55
N CYS A 93 -1.25 9.59 1.72
CA CYS A 93 -1.63 8.96 2.97
C CYS A 93 -3.14 9.03 3.18
N LEU A 94 -3.72 10.23 3.13
CA LEU A 94 -5.16 10.44 3.29
C LEU A 94 -5.98 9.67 2.25
N LEU A 95 -5.54 9.67 0.99
CA LEU A 95 -6.22 8.94 -0.09
C LEU A 95 -6.10 7.41 0.04
N ARG A 96 -5.03 6.87 0.62
CA ARG A 96 -4.94 5.43 0.93
C ARG A 96 -6.01 5.01 1.92
N TYR A 97 -6.20 5.77 3.01
CA TYR A 97 -7.23 5.45 4.01
C TYR A 97 -8.64 5.66 3.47
N LEU A 98 -8.91 6.76 2.75
CA LEU A 98 -10.21 6.98 2.11
C LEU A 98 -10.59 5.86 1.14
N ARG A 99 -9.64 5.34 0.35
CA ARG A 99 -9.90 4.18 -0.52
C ARG A 99 -10.15 2.89 0.29
N ALA A 100 -9.37 2.66 1.34
CA ALA A 100 -9.52 1.49 2.21
C ALA A 100 -10.83 1.47 3.01
N THR A 101 -11.41 2.64 3.31
CA THR A 101 -12.69 2.80 4.02
C THR A 101 -13.87 3.00 3.07
N LYS A 102 -13.72 2.69 1.78
CA LYS A 102 -14.77 2.88 0.75
C LYS A 102 -15.33 4.31 0.74
N TRP A 103 -14.46 5.29 0.99
CA TRP A 103 -14.80 6.72 1.07
C TRP A 103 -15.73 7.08 2.23
N VAL A 104 -15.70 6.35 3.34
CA VAL A 104 -16.32 6.76 4.60
C VAL A 104 -15.31 7.62 5.38
N VAL A 105 -15.65 8.90 5.57
CA VAL A 105 -14.75 9.93 6.14
C VAL A 105 -14.44 9.63 7.60
N HIS A 106 -15.47 9.38 8.41
CA HIS A 106 -15.32 9.05 9.83
C HIS A 106 -14.36 7.87 10.05
N ASP A 107 -14.55 6.79 9.31
CA ASP A 107 -13.70 5.59 9.42
C ASP A 107 -12.27 5.88 8.97
N ALA A 108 -12.07 6.75 7.97
CA ALA A 108 -10.73 7.14 7.53
C ALA A 108 -10.02 7.92 8.62
N ILE A 109 -10.69 8.90 9.23
CA ILE A 109 -10.15 9.68 10.35
C ILE A 109 -9.78 8.76 11.51
N SER A 110 -10.74 7.94 11.98
CA SER A 110 -10.50 7.02 13.10
C SER A 110 -9.33 6.06 12.86
N ARG A 111 -9.16 5.57 11.63
CA ARG A 111 -8.01 4.71 11.29
C ARG A 111 -6.69 5.47 11.23
N ILE A 112 -6.68 6.71 10.76
CA ILE A 112 -5.46 7.53 10.70
C ILE A 112 -5.03 7.91 12.11
N GLU A 113 -5.95 8.42 12.93
CA GLU A 113 -5.71 8.68 14.35
C GLU A 113 -5.20 7.43 15.05
N GLY A 114 -5.79 6.28 14.66
CA GLY A 114 -5.41 4.91 14.95
C GLY A 114 -3.95 4.52 14.75
N ILE A 115 -3.18 5.29 13.98
CA ILE A 115 -1.84 4.90 13.50
C ILE A 115 -0.80 5.96 13.81
N THR A 116 -1.20 7.22 13.99
CA THR A 116 -0.34 8.30 14.50
C THR A 116 0.02 8.17 15.98
N TYR A 117 -0.33 7.07 16.63
CA TYR A 117 0.07 6.78 18.00
C TYR A 117 1.59 6.64 18.13
N ARG A 118 2.12 7.14 19.24
CA ARG A 118 3.50 6.94 19.67
C ARG A 118 3.60 5.76 20.66
#